data_AF-A0A7C1ZEB0-F1
#
_entry.id   AF-A0A7C1ZEB0-F1
#
_cell.length_a   1.000
_cell.length_b   1.000
_cell.length_c   1.000
_cell.angle_alpha   90.00
_cell.angle_beta   90.00
_cell.angle_gamma   90.00
#
_symmetry.space_group_name_H-M   'P 1'
#
loop_
_entity.id
_entity.type
_entity.pdbx_description
1 polymer ?
#
loop_
_entity_poly.entity_id
_entity_poly.type
_entity_poly.pdbx_seq_one_letter_code
_entity_poly.pdbx_strand_id
1 'polypeptide(L)'
;MFKTIFINRFQINTTSYTWFIIVVVTLTLCGLVVSIMSLIFNGAVTVDYLITGLVISILLIPVIGNIKLFFHNKLSDASLKNELTLTQTILDKSKTAFFRISRTGEVLYVNDYACHSLGYSKDELIGMYPWQFDPDFKASDWPAVWDTIIQDGIINIETRHRRKDGSIFDVDVTGHYISVNDEEFSFTLVQDISERKQAETLLRQKEGYQRALLDNFSFNVWFKDTESRFLAVNQTLADTLGYPDKDSLIGKNDFDIATPELAEHYRKDDLEVMTSRNQKTVQESFKGTSR
;
A
#
# COMPACT_ATOMS: atom_id res chain seq x y z
N MET A 1 16.07 -13.15 -6.54
CA MET A 1 16.43 -11.95 -7.33
C MET A 1 17.94 -11.68 -7.41
N PHE A 2 18.74 -12.00 -6.37
CA PHE A 2 20.19 -11.73 -6.38
C PHE A 2 21.07 -12.65 -7.28
N LYS A 3 20.62 -13.87 -7.61
CA LYS A 3 21.39 -14.78 -8.49
C LYS A 3 21.41 -14.34 -9.97
N THR A 4 20.39 -13.63 -10.43
CA THR A 4 20.27 -13.23 -11.85
C THR A 4 21.19 -12.07 -12.20
N ILE A 5 21.49 -11.17 -11.25
CA ILE A 5 22.36 -10.00 -11.46
C ILE A 5 23.84 -10.41 -11.57
N PHE A 6 24.28 -11.42 -10.80
CA PHE A 6 25.67 -11.87 -10.82
C PHE A 6 26.04 -12.63 -12.09
N ILE A 7 25.10 -13.42 -12.64
CA ILE A 7 25.26 -14.11 -13.93
C ILE A 7 25.33 -13.10 -15.08
N ASN A 8 24.54 -12.02 -15.02
CA ASN A 8 24.52 -10.99 -16.06
C ASN A 8 25.84 -10.18 -16.09
N ARG A 9 26.42 -9.84 -14.92
CA ARG A 9 27.75 -9.18 -14.86
C ARG A 9 28.88 -10.04 -15.42
N PHE A 10 28.82 -11.37 -15.26
CA PHE A 10 29.84 -12.27 -15.81
C PHE A 10 29.67 -12.47 -17.32
N GLN A 11 28.43 -12.54 -17.83
CA GLN A 11 28.16 -12.58 -19.26
C GLN A 11 28.53 -11.29 -19.99
N ILE A 12 28.31 -10.11 -19.38
CA ILE A 12 28.70 -8.83 -20.00
C ILE A 12 30.23 -8.73 -20.13
N ASN A 13 30.99 -9.25 -19.16
CA ASN A 13 32.45 -9.23 -19.22
C ASN A 13 33.01 -10.20 -20.27
N THR A 14 32.46 -11.41 -20.40
CA THR A 14 32.88 -12.36 -21.46
C THR A 14 32.49 -11.86 -22.85
N THR A 15 31.34 -11.18 -22.99
CA THR A 15 30.91 -10.55 -24.25
C THR A 15 31.81 -9.36 -24.63
N SER A 16 32.41 -8.68 -23.65
CA SER A 16 33.36 -7.59 -23.88
C SER A 16 34.71 -8.06 -24.43
N TYR A 17 35.21 -9.22 -23.98
CA TYR A 17 36.45 -9.80 -24.51
C TYR A 17 36.25 -10.41 -25.89
N THR A 18 35.12 -11.08 -26.14
CA THR A 18 34.83 -11.64 -27.47
C THR A 18 34.67 -10.54 -28.52
N TRP A 19 34.02 -9.42 -28.21
CA TRP A 19 33.91 -8.31 -29.16
C TRP A 19 35.26 -7.61 -29.41
N PHE A 20 36.10 -7.44 -28.39
CA PHE A 20 37.47 -6.92 -28.53
C PHE A 20 38.33 -7.82 -29.43
N ILE A 21 38.26 -9.14 -29.21
CA ILE A 21 38.92 -10.13 -30.06
C ILE A 21 38.40 -10.01 -31.49
N ILE A 22 37.09 -9.88 -31.70
CA ILE A 22 36.50 -9.73 -33.05
C ILE A 22 37.00 -8.47 -33.75
N VAL A 23 37.08 -7.31 -33.08
CA VAL A 23 37.58 -6.07 -33.71
C VAL A 23 39.06 -6.15 -34.02
N VAL A 24 39.88 -6.67 -33.10
CA VAL A 24 41.33 -6.88 -33.34
C VAL A 24 41.55 -7.88 -34.46
N VAL A 25 40.77 -8.96 -34.51
CA VAL A 25 40.81 -9.97 -35.58
C VAL A 25 40.35 -9.37 -36.91
N THR A 26 39.32 -8.52 -36.92
CA THR A 26 38.82 -7.89 -38.14
C THR A 26 39.81 -6.87 -38.70
N LEU A 27 40.46 -6.06 -37.85
CA LEU A 27 41.48 -5.09 -38.28
C LEU A 27 42.75 -5.78 -38.78
N THR A 28 43.19 -6.85 -38.10
CA THR A 28 44.32 -7.66 -38.56
C THR A 28 44.00 -8.40 -39.86
N LEU A 29 42.78 -8.94 -40.02
CA LEU A 29 42.29 -9.49 -41.29
C LEU A 29 42.24 -8.44 -42.40
N CYS A 30 41.82 -7.21 -42.11
CA CYS A 30 41.77 -6.13 -43.10
C CYS A 30 43.17 -5.74 -43.58
N GLY A 31 44.15 -5.63 -42.67
CA GLY A 31 45.56 -5.41 -43.03
C GLY A 31 46.15 -6.58 -43.83
N LEU A 32 45.72 -7.82 -43.53
CA LEU A 32 46.11 -9.03 -44.26
C LEU A 32 45.50 -9.04 -45.67
N VAL A 33 44.24 -8.62 -45.84
CA VAL A 33 43.58 -8.48 -47.15
C VAL A 33 44.26 -7.40 -48.01
N VAL A 34 44.61 -6.25 -47.44
CA VAL A 34 45.35 -5.19 -48.16
C VAL A 34 46.74 -5.69 -48.60
N SER A 35 47.44 -6.43 -47.73
CA SER A 35 48.73 -7.04 -48.06
C SER A 35 48.62 -8.09 -49.17
N ILE A 36 47.57 -8.93 -49.14
CA ILE A 36 47.28 -9.92 -50.20
C ILE A 36 46.92 -9.22 -51.52
N MET A 37 46.10 -8.17 -51.50
CA MET A 37 45.79 -7.40 -52.70
C MET A 37 47.05 -6.77 -53.30
N SER A 38 47.95 -6.21 -52.47
CA SER A 38 49.24 -5.70 -52.94
C SER A 38 50.10 -6.79 -53.57
N LEU A 39 50.14 -7.99 -52.98
CA LEU A 39 50.87 -9.13 -53.56
C LEU A 39 50.30 -9.54 -54.93
N ILE A 40 48.98 -9.56 -55.08
CA ILE A 40 48.30 -9.94 -56.32
C ILE A 40 48.51 -8.90 -57.43
N PHE A 41 48.41 -7.61 -57.11
CA PHE A 41 48.49 -6.54 -58.11
C PHE A 41 49.92 -6.08 -58.42
N ASN A 42 50.82 -6.08 -57.44
CA ASN A 42 52.18 -5.54 -57.57
C ASN A 42 53.29 -6.61 -57.45
N GLY A 43 52.95 -7.88 -57.20
CA GLY A 43 53.91 -8.98 -57.11
C GLY A 43 54.79 -8.99 -55.85
N ALA A 44 54.60 -8.05 -54.92
CA ALA A 44 55.34 -7.97 -53.66
C ALA A 44 54.50 -7.39 -52.52
N VAL A 45 54.74 -7.86 -51.30
CA VAL A 45 54.24 -7.25 -50.06
C VAL A 45 55.30 -6.28 -49.57
N THR A 46 55.01 -4.97 -49.55
CA THR A 46 55.94 -3.99 -48.97
C THR A 46 55.67 -3.83 -47.47
N VAL A 47 56.74 -3.72 -46.68
CA VAL A 47 56.70 -3.61 -45.22
C VAL A 47 55.87 -2.39 -44.76
N ASP A 48 55.81 -1.36 -45.58
CA ASP A 48 55.07 -0.12 -45.32
C ASP A 48 53.56 -0.35 -45.10
N TYR A 49 52.92 -1.30 -45.80
CA TYR A 49 51.49 -1.58 -45.63
C TYR A 49 51.17 -2.33 -44.32
N LEU A 50 52.09 -3.17 -43.86
CA LEU A 50 51.96 -3.84 -42.56
C LEU A 50 52.12 -2.84 -41.41
N ILE A 51 53.07 -1.90 -41.54
CA ILE A 51 53.28 -0.84 -40.55
C ILE A 51 52.08 0.10 -40.50
N THR A 52 51.54 0.53 -41.64
CA THR A 52 50.38 1.44 -41.65
C THR A 52 49.14 0.80 -41.04
N GLY A 53 48.86 -0.48 -41.32
CA GLY A 53 47.75 -1.22 -40.69
C GLY A 53 47.90 -1.36 -39.16
N LEU A 54 49.11 -1.62 -38.69
CA LEU A 54 49.40 -1.75 -37.26
C LEU A 54 49.29 -0.40 -36.53
N VAL A 55 49.78 0.68 -37.14
CA VAL A 55 49.67 2.06 -36.60
C VAL A 55 48.20 2.49 -36.51
N ILE A 56 47.40 2.26 -37.56
CA ILE A 56 45.95 2.57 -37.54
C ILE A 56 45.24 1.78 -36.44
N SER A 57 45.58 0.50 -36.26
CA SER A 57 44.99 -0.34 -35.22
C SER A 57 45.31 0.17 -33.81
N ILE A 58 46.56 0.58 -33.55
CA ILE A 58 46.97 1.16 -32.26
C ILE A 58 46.25 2.48 -31.99
N LEU A 59 46.08 3.32 -33.02
CA LEU A 59 45.38 4.61 -32.88
C LEU A 59 43.88 4.46 -32.64
N LEU A 60 43.24 3.39 -33.12
CA LEU A 60 41.79 3.16 -32.95
C LEU A 60 41.39 2.62 -31.58
N ILE A 61 42.26 1.87 -30.90
CA ILE A 61 41.99 1.29 -29.57
C ILE A 61 41.52 2.35 -28.55
N PRO A 62 42.22 3.47 -28.31
CA PRO A 62 41.77 4.48 -27.35
C PRO A 62 40.48 5.19 -27.80
N VAL A 63 40.28 5.36 -29.11
CA VAL A 63 39.07 5.99 -29.65
C VAL A 63 37.84 5.13 -29.36
N ILE A 64 37.91 3.82 -29.60
CA ILE A 64 36.83 2.88 -29.32
C ILE A 64 36.56 2.78 -27.82
N GLY A 65 37.63 2.76 -27.00
CA GLY A 65 37.53 2.78 -25.54
C GLY A 65 36.78 4.01 -25.02
N ASN A 66 37.13 5.20 -25.51
CA ASN A 66 36.49 6.46 -25.15
C ASN A 66 35.01 6.51 -25.58
N ILE A 67 34.71 6.05 -26.80
CA ILE A 67 33.33 5.98 -27.30
C ILE A 67 32.49 5.04 -26.40
N LYS A 68 33.01 3.86 -26.07
CA LYS A 68 32.32 2.90 -25.20
C LYS A 68 32.08 3.47 -23.80
N LEU A 69 33.09 4.11 -23.21
CA LEU A 69 32.98 4.73 -21.88
C LEU A 69 31.93 5.85 -21.88
N PHE A 70 31.92 6.69 -22.92
CA PHE A 70 30.92 7.75 -23.09
C PHE A 70 29.50 7.19 -23.17
N PHE A 71 29.27 6.17 -24.02
CA PHE A 71 27.94 5.55 -24.13
C PHE A 71 27.53 4.82 -22.85
N HIS A 72 28.45 4.12 -22.18
CA HIS A 72 28.16 3.43 -20.92
C HIS A 72 27.74 4.41 -19.82
N ASN A 73 28.49 5.49 -19.62
CA ASN A 73 28.14 6.52 -18.65
C ASN A 73 26.78 7.14 -18.98
N LYS A 74 26.56 7.52 -20.25
CA LYS A 74 25.31 8.17 -20.68
C LYS A 74 24.09 7.25 -20.56
N LEU A 75 24.24 5.94 -20.85
CA LEU A 75 23.19 4.94 -20.67
C LEU A 75 22.90 4.69 -19.18
N SER A 76 23.94 4.64 -18.34
CA SER A 76 23.82 4.50 -16.90
C SER A 76 23.08 5.69 -16.29
N ASP A 77 23.48 6.92 -16.63
CA ASP A 77 22.85 8.15 -16.15
C ASP A 77 21.36 8.22 -16.57
N ALA A 78 21.06 7.82 -17.81
CA ALA A 78 19.69 7.78 -18.30
C ALA A 78 18.83 6.74 -17.55
N SER A 79 19.39 5.56 -17.26
CA SER A 79 18.68 4.51 -16.51
C SER A 79 18.40 4.94 -15.07
N LEU A 80 19.40 5.52 -14.39
CA LEU A 80 19.25 6.04 -13.04
C LEU A 80 18.22 7.18 -12.98
N LYS A 81 18.27 8.10 -13.94
CA LYS A 81 17.30 9.20 -14.05
C LYS A 81 15.88 8.68 -14.27
N ASN A 82 15.70 7.67 -15.12
CA ASN A 82 14.39 7.06 -15.35
C ASN A 82 13.85 6.37 -14.09
N GLU A 83 14.70 5.63 -13.38
CA GLU A 83 14.31 4.95 -12.13
C GLU A 83 13.94 5.95 -11.03
N LEU A 84 14.73 7.02 -10.85
CA LEU A 84 14.41 8.13 -9.95
C LEU A 84 13.08 8.80 -10.31
N THR A 85 12.86 9.08 -11.60
CA THR A 85 11.63 9.70 -12.10
C THR A 85 10.42 8.80 -11.85
N LEU A 86 10.56 7.49 -12.07
CA LEU A 86 9.50 6.53 -11.82
C LEU A 86 9.15 6.45 -10.34
N THR A 87 10.15 6.34 -9.46
CA THR A 87 9.95 6.32 -8.00
C THR A 87 9.25 7.59 -7.53
N GLN A 88 9.70 8.77 -7.98
CA GLN A 88 9.04 10.04 -7.68
C GLN A 88 7.58 10.03 -8.14
N THR A 89 7.33 9.62 -9.38
CA THR A 89 5.97 9.55 -9.94
C THR A 89 5.06 8.60 -9.14
N ILE A 90 5.58 7.47 -8.66
CA ILE A 90 4.81 6.52 -7.84
C ILE A 90 4.45 7.15 -6.50
N LEU A 91 5.41 7.85 -5.87
CA LEU A 91 5.17 8.54 -4.60
C LEU A 91 4.14 9.66 -4.76
N ASP A 92 4.21 10.42 -5.85
CA ASP A 92 3.29 11.55 -6.13
C ASP A 92 1.88 11.08 -6.50
N LYS A 93 1.76 9.94 -7.20
CA LYS A 93 0.45 9.36 -7.56
C LYS A 93 -0.20 8.53 -6.45
N SER A 94 0.52 8.23 -5.38
CA SER A 94 -0.06 7.57 -4.22
C SER A 94 -1.10 8.48 -3.56
N LYS A 95 -2.20 7.91 -3.05
CA LYS A 95 -3.16 8.65 -2.20
C LYS A 95 -2.70 8.71 -0.74
N THR A 96 -1.38 8.79 -0.54
CA THR A 96 -0.74 8.81 0.76
C THR A 96 0.19 10.02 0.79
N ALA A 97 0.08 10.80 1.85
CA ALA A 97 0.93 11.97 2.02
C ALA A 97 2.29 11.49 2.57
N PHE A 98 3.37 11.90 1.92
CA PHE A 98 4.72 11.55 2.33
C PHE A 98 5.46 12.78 2.81
N PHE A 99 6.16 12.64 3.94
CA PHE A 99 7.02 13.66 4.50
C PHE A 99 8.40 13.07 4.77
N ARG A 100 9.44 13.86 4.55
CA ARG A 100 10.77 13.64 5.14
C ARG A 100 10.93 14.66 6.26
N ILE A 101 11.11 14.21 7.48
CA ILE A 101 11.19 15.07 8.66
C ILE A 101 12.57 14.90 9.30
N SER A 102 13.27 16.01 9.54
CA SER A 102 14.59 16.00 10.17
C SER A 102 14.50 15.56 11.64
N ARG A 103 15.66 15.29 12.23
CA ARG A 103 15.79 15.06 13.67
C ARG A 103 15.18 16.17 14.54
N THR A 104 15.16 17.41 14.09
CA THR A 104 14.59 18.55 14.84
C THR A 104 13.09 18.74 14.60
N GLY A 105 12.48 17.92 13.73
CA GLY A 105 11.07 18.01 13.38
C GLY A 105 10.80 18.87 12.14
N GLU A 106 11.84 19.37 11.47
CA GLU A 106 11.69 20.20 10.29
C GLU A 106 11.31 19.34 9.07
N VAL A 107 10.28 19.75 8.33
CA VAL A 107 9.88 19.08 7.08
C VAL A 107 10.88 19.43 5.98
N LEU A 108 11.62 18.42 5.53
CA LEU A 108 12.66 18.52 4.49
C LEU A 108 12.13 18.19 3.08
N TYR A 109 11.03 17.44 2.99
CA TYR A 109 10.43 17.04 1.72
C TYR A 109 8.95 16.70 1.92
N VAL A 110 8.15 16.99 0.89
CA VAL A 110 6.76 16.56 0.75
C VAL A 110 6.46 16.13 -0.69
N ASN A 111 5.55 15.17 -0.86
CA ASN A 111 4.97 14.85 -2.17
C ASN A 111 3.78 15.77 -2.51
N ASP A 112 3.31 15.69 -3.75
CA ASP A 112 2.19 16.51 -4.23
C ASP A 112 0.89 16.20 -3.47
N TYR A 113 0.66 14.94 -3.11
CA TYR A 113 -0.53 14.55 -2.36
C TYR A 113 -0.56 15.17 -0.94
N ALA A 114 0.58 15.27 -0.25
CA ALA A 114 0.67 15.97 1.04
C ALA A 114 0.27 17.45 0.92
N CYS A 115 0.74 18.11 -0.14
CA CYS A 115 0.39 19.51 -0.44
C CYS A 115 -1.13 19.65 -0.68
N HIS A 116 -1.71 18.79 -1.52
CA HIS A 116 -3.15 18.77 -1.80
C HIS A 116 -3.99 18.46 -0.56
N SER A 117 -3.56 17.50 0.27
CA SER A 117 -4.28 17.07 1.47
C SER A 117 -4.32 18.16 2.53
N LEU A 118 -3.19 18.84 2.79
CA LEU A 118 -3.10 19.90 3.80
C LEU A 118 -3.50 21.29 3.25
N GLY A 119 -3.53 21.48 1.93
CA GLY A 119 -3.86 22.75 1.29
C GLY A 119 -2.73 23.80 1.32
N TYR A 120 -1.49 23.37 1.53
CA TYR A 120 -0.30 24.22 1.49
C TYR A 120 0.49 23.95 0.21
N SER A 121 1.24 24.95 -0.25
CA SER A 121 2.25 24.73 -1.29
C SER A 121 3.47 24.00 -0.73
N LYS A 122 4.26 23.39 -1.61
CA LYS A 122 5.51 22.70 -1.24
C LYS A 122 6.49 23.63 -0.52
N ASP A 123 6.63 24.87 -1.01
CA ASP A 123 7.53 25.87 -0.43
C ASP A 123 7.07 26.34 0.96
N GLU A 124 5.76 26.27 1.23
CA GLU A 124 5.22 26.56 2.56
C GLU A 124 5.44 25.40 3.52
N LEU A 125 5.25 24.15 3.07
CA LEU A 125 5.41 22.97 3.91
C LEU A 125 6.87 22.66 4.25
N ILE A 126 7.79 22.89 3.32
CA ILE A 126 9.22 22.72 3.61
C ILE A 126 9.64 23.76 4.64
N GLY A 127 10.30 23.32 5.71
CA GLY A 127 10.67 24.17 6.86
C GLY A 127 9.59 24.27 7.94
N MET A 128 8.37 23.78 7.71
CA MET A 128 7.37 23.65 8.77
C MET A 128 7.69 22.49 9.71
N TYR A 129 7.00 22.48 10.84
CA TYR A 129 7.06 21.42 11.84
C TYR A 129 5.69 20.77 12.04
N PRO A 130 5.62 19.48 12.42
CA PRO A 130 4.37 18.75 12.62
C PRO A 130 3.34 19.48 13.48
N TRP A 131 3.75 20.06 14.61
CA TRP A 131 2.86 20.81 15.52
C TRP A 131 2.23 22.08 14.91
N GLN A 132 2.67 22.52 13.73
CA GLN A 132 2.03 23.65 13.03
C GLN A 132 0.79 23.21 12.24
N PHE A 133 0.71 21.94 11.85
CA PHE A 133 -0.43 21.36 11.12
C PHE A 133 -1.07 20.17 11.82
N ASP A 134 -0.58 19.75 12.98
CA ASP A 134 -1.24 18.82 13.90
C ASP A 134 -1.66 19.59 15.17
N PRO A 135 -2.96 19.89 15.38
CA PRO A 135 -3.46 20.55 16.59
C PRO A 135 -3.22 19.80 17.90
N ASP A 136 -3.09 18.48 17.86
CA ASP A 136 -3.00 17.63 19.05
C ASP A 136 -1.55 17.33 19.43
N PHE A 137 -0.61 17.60 18.53
CA PHE A 137 0.81 17.39 18.73
C PHE A 137 1.54 18.66 19.17
N LYS A 138 2.26 18.60 20.30
CA LYS A 138 3.04 19.74 20.82
C LYS A 138 4.51 19.61 20.48
N ALA A 139 5.17 20.75 20.28
CA ALA A 139 6.62 20.82 20.07
C ALA A 139 7.43 20.16 21.21
N SER A 140 6.91 20.21 22.45
CA SER A 140 7.53 19.56 23.63
C SER A 140 7.61 18.04 23.52
N ASP A 141 6.74 17.43 22.71
CA ASP A 141 6.58 15.98 22.65
C ASP A 141 7.50 15.38 21.58
N TRP A 142 8.01 16.21 20.66
CA TRP A 142 8.87 15.79 19.56
C TRP A 142 10.14 15.06 20.00
N PRO A 143 10.90 15.51 21.03
CA PRO A 143 12.10 14.78 21.46
C PRO A 143 11.79 13.33 21.88
N ALA A 144 10.71 13.11 22.62
CA ALA A 144 10.29 11.79 23.05
C ALA A 144 9.86 10.91 21.85
N VAL A 145 9.12 11.50 20.91
CA VAL A 145 8.71 10.81 19.68
C VAL A 145 9.91 10.43 18.82
N TRP A 146 10.88 11.33 18.69
CA TRP A 146 12.12 11.07 17.96
C TRP A 146 12.93 9.94 18.61
N ASP A 147 13.05 9.93 19.93
CA ASP A 147 13.71 8.86 20.68
C ASP A 147 13.02 7.51 20.44
N THR A 148 11.68 7.47 20.44
CA THR A 148 10.90 6.27 20.09
C THR A 148 11.16 5.81 18.65
N ILE A 149 11.16 6.74 17.69
CA ILE A 149 11.44 6.42 16.28
C ILE A 149 12.84 5.80 16.12
N ILE A 150 13.86 6.33 16.80
CA ILE A 150 15.22 5.75 16.78
C ILE A 150 15.23 4.36 17.45
N GLN A 151 14.62 4.23 18.62
CA GLN A 151 14.67 3.00 19.40
C GLN A 151 13.96 1.84 18.71
N ASP A 152 12.75 2.08 18.22
CA ASP A 152 11.87 1.05 17.68
C ASP A 152 11.95 0.96 16.15
N GLY A 153 12.58 1.94 15.50
CA GLY A 153 12.70 2.07 14.04
C GLY A 153 11.42 2.51 13.34
N ILE A 154 10.29 2.54 14.06
CA ILE A 154 8.97 2.89 13.56
C ILE A 154 8.11 3.49 14.68
N ILE A 155 7.22 4.40 14.32
CA ILE A 155 6.10 4.81 15.16
C ILE A 155 4.81 4.80 14.32
N ASN A 156 3.70 4.44 14.95
CA ASN A 156 2.37 4.56 14.37
C ASN A 156 1.44 5.24 15.39
N ILE A 157 0.78 6.32 14.99
CA ILE A 157 -0.17 7.06 15.82
C ILE A 157 -1.38 7.51 14.99
N GLU A 158 -2.56 7.43 15.58
CA GLU A 158 -3.72 8.15 15.08
C GLU A 158 -3.77 9.54 15.73
N THR A 159 -3.85 10.57 14.90
CA THR A 159 -3.93 11.97 15.33
C THR A 159 -4.86 12.73 14.38
N ARG A 160 -4.89 14.06 14.49
CA ARG A 160 -5.65 14.93 13.59
C ARG A 160 -4.71 15.92 12.93
N HIS A 161 -4.95 16.19 11.66
CA HIS A 161 -4.27 17.27 10.96
C HIS A 161 -5.24 18.42 10.69
N ARG A 162 -4.70 19.63 10.61
CA ARG A 162 -5.39 20.88 10.30
C ARG A 162 -4.88 21.42 8.97
N ARG A 163 -5.78 21.55 8.01
CA ARG A 163 -5.51 22.18 6.71
C ARG A 163 -5.26 23.67 6.85
N LYS A 164 -4.73 24.28 5.80
CA LYS A 164 -4.53 25.74 5.71
C LYS A 164 -5.84 26.53 5.86
N ASP A 165 -6.97 25.98 5.41
CA ASP A 165 -8.30 26.58 5.56
C ASP A 165 -8.88 26.44 6.98
N GLY A 166 -8.18 25.75 7.88
CA GLY A 166 -8.59 25.51 9.27
C GLY A 166 -9.42 24.23 9.48
N SER A 167 -9.83 23.53 8.42
CA SER A 167 -10.54 22.25 8.55
C SER A 167 -9.64 21.19 9.18
N ILE A 168 -10.25 20.35 10.04
CA ILE A 168 -9.56 19.29 10.78
C ILE A 168 -10.05 17.93 10.26
N PHE A 169 -9.13 16.99 10.10
CA PHE A 169 -9.43 15.64 9.64
C PHE A 169 -8.56 14.61 10.38
N ASP A 170 -9.10 13.40 10.52
CA ASP A 170 -8.41 12.31 11.20
C ASP A 170 -7.36 11.70 10.28
N VAL A 171 -6.18 11.43 10.83
CA VAL A 171 -5.09 10.78 10.10
C VAL A 171 -4.46 9.64 10.90
N ASP A 172 -3.97 8.65 10.16
CA ASP A 172 -3.04 7.65 10.65
C ASP A 172 -1.63 8.01 10.16
N VAL A 173 -0.69 8.16 11.09
CA VAL A 173 0.67 8.64 10.85
C VAL A 173 1.64 7.52 11.18
N THR A 174 2.37 7.06 10.17
CA THR A 174 3.44 6.07 10.33
C THR A 174 4.78 6.68 9.98
N GLY A 175 5.67 6.80 10.96
CA GLY A 175 7.03 7.32 10.76
C GLY A 175 8.07 6.21 10.82
N HIS A 176 8.96 6.13 9.84
CA HIS A 176 10.11 5.21 9.85
C HIS A 176 11.41 5.96 10.06
N TYR A 177 12.29 5.41 10.90
CA TYR A 177 13.65 5.91 11.01
C TYR A 177 14.49 5.52 9.79
N ILE A 178 15.19 6.49 9.19
CA ILE A 178 16.13 6.26 8.11
C ILE A 178 17.45 6.98 8.42
N SER A 179 18.55 6.26 8.28
CA SER A 179 19.91 6.79 8.38
C SER A 179 20.71 6.36 7.14
N VAL A 180 21.08 7.34 6.30
CA VAL A 180 21.85 7.11 5.07
C VAL A 180 22.83 8.25 4.90
N ASN A 181 24.11 7.94 4.63
CA ASN A 181 25.18 8.93 4.40
C ASN A 181 25.30 9.98 5.54
N ASP A 182 25.20 9.54 6.80
CA ASP A 182 25.22 10.40 8.00
C ASP A 182 24.05 11.40 8.11
N GLU A 183 23.03 11.29 7.24
CA GLU A 183 21.77 12.05 7.34
C GLU A 183 20.70 11.17 8.02
N GLU A 184 20.17 11.65 9.15
CA GLU A 184 19.10 11.00 9.91
C GLU A 184 17.78 11.75 9.70
N PHE A 185 16.74 11.01 9.31
CA PHE A 185 15.40 11.58 9.14
C PHE A 185 14.31 10.53 9.38
N SER A 186 13.09 11.01 9.66
CA SER A 186 11.89 10.20 9.59
C SER A 186 11.30 10.26 8.19
N PHE A 187 11.02 9.09 7.59
CA PHE A 187 10.14 8.99 6.44
C PHE A 187 8.73 8.69 6.92
N THR A 188 7.85 9.69 6.82
CA THR A 188 6.52 9.65 7.42
C THR A 188 5.45 9.52 6.34
N LEU A 189 4.59 8.52 6.52
CA LEU A 189 3.39 8.29 5.74
C LEU A 189 2.20 8.80 6.54
N VAL A 190 1.33 9.56 5.90
CA VAL A 190 0.11 10.09 6.51
C VAL A 190 -1.07 9.71 5.63
N GLN A 191 -2.01 8.97 6.23
CA GLN A 191 -3.22 8.52 5.56
C GLN A 191 -4.45 9.18 6.18
N ASP A 192 -5.33 9.76 5.36
CA ASP A 192 -6.63 10.26 5.82
C ASP A 192 -7.52 9.05 6.16
N ILE A 193 -8.02 9.01 7.39
CA ILE A 193 -8.90 7.94 7.90
C ILE A 193 -10.31 8.45 8.20
N SER A 194 -10.66 9.66 7.74
CA SER A 194 -11.97 10.28 7.98
C SER A 194 -13.11 9.45 7.40
N GLU A 195 -12.97 8.96 6.16
CA GLU A 195 -13.99 8.10 5.54
C GLU A 195 -14.19 6.81 6.32
N ARG A 196 -13.10 6.18 6.79
CA ARG A 196 -13.15 4.97 7.63
C ARG A 196 -13.90 5.25 8.93
N LYS A 197 -13.53 6.31 9.66
CA LYS A 197 -14.17 6.67 10.94
C LYS A 197 -15.64 7.07 10.77
N GLN A 198 -15.99 7.75 9.68
CA GLN A 198 -17.38 8.08 9.36
C GLN A 198 -18.20 6.83 9.08
N ALA A 199 -17.68 5.88 8.29
CA ALA A 199 -18.34 4.62 8.01
C ALA A 199 -18.56 3.79 9.28
N GLU A 200 -17.54 3.69 10.15
CA GLU A 200 -17.64 3.01 11.45
C GLU A 200 -18.69 3.68 12.36
N THR A 201 -18.71 5.01 12.41
CA THR A 201 -19.68 5.77 13.21
C THR A 201 -21.10 5.56 12.69
N LEU A 202 -21.32 5.64 11.39
CA LEU A 202 -22.63 5.41 10.76
C LEU A 202 -23.12 3.98 11.01
N LEU A 203 -22.23 2.99 10.93
CA LEU A 203 -22.56 1.60 11.23
C LEU A 203 -22.99 1.45 12.69
N ARG A 204 -22.20 1.98 13.64
CA ARG A 204 -22.53 1.93 15.08
C ARG A 204 -23.85 2.65 15.38
N GLN A 205 -24.09 3.80 14.77
CA GLN A 205 -25.36 4.52 14.92
C GLN A 205 -26.53 3.69 14.37
N LYS A 206 -26.39 3.09 13.19
CA LYS A 206 -27.42 2.23 12.60
C LYS A 206 -27.73 1.03 13.49
N GLU A 207 -26.71 0.35 14.03
CA GLU A 207 -26.89 -0.76 14.97
C GLU A 207 -27.58 -0.30 16.26
N GLY A 208 -27.18 0.87 16.80
CA GLY A 208 -27.83 1.48 17.96
C GLY A 208 -29.30 1.80 17.72
N TYR A 209 -29.63 2.42 16.58
CA TYR A 209 -31.01 2.73 16.20
C TYR A 209 -31.84 1.46 16.00
N GLN A 210 -31.30 0.44 15.34
CA GLN A 210 -32.00 -0.84 15.15
C GLN A 210 -32.32 -1.51 16.49
N ARG A 211 -31.37 -1.52 17.44
CA ARG A 211 -31.60 -2.04 18.79
C ARG A 211 -32.67 -1.23 19.54
N ALA A 212 -32.55 0.10 19.53
CA ALA A 212 -33.49 0.97 20.22
C ALA A 212 -34.91 0.88 19.64
N LEU A 213 -35.07 0.69 18.33
CA LEU A 213 -36.38 0.49 17.70
C LEU A 213 -37.01 -0.83 18.13
N LEU A 214 -36.25 -1.94 18.07
CA LEU A 214 -36.74 -3.25 18.49
C LEU A 214 -37.16 -3.26 19.97
N ASP A 215 -36.32 -2.70 20.85
CA ASP A 215 -36.53 -2.73 22.29
C ASP A 215 -37.67 -1.81 22.76
N ASN A 216 -38.01 -0.75 22.02
CA ASN A 216 -39.13 0.14 22.37
C ASN A 216 -40.50 -0.35 21.86
N PHE A 217 -40.57 -1.42 21.06
CA PHE A 217 -41.86 -1.98 20.69
C PHE A 217 -42.53 -2.63 21.91
N SER A 218 -43.74 -2.16 22.23
CA SER A 218 -44.57 -2.70 23.32
C SER A 218 -45.18 -4.07 23.01
N PHE A 219 -44.89 -4.64 21.83
CA PHE A 219 -45.32 -5.97 21.41
C PHE A 219 -44.11 -6.87 21.14
N ASN A 220 -44.33 -8.17 21.17
CA ASN A 220 -43.29 -9.16 20.95
C ASN A 220 -42.78 -9.10 19.50
N VAL A 221 -41.46 -8.98 19.34
CA VAL A 221 -40.81 -8.98 18.03
C VAL A 221 -39.68 -10.00 18.06
N TRP A 222 -39.65 -10.87 17.05
CA TRP A 222 -38.58 -11.83 16.85
C TRP A 222 -38.26 -12.02 15.38
N PHE A 223 -37.05 -12.48 15.13
CA PHE A 223 -36.56 -12.93 13.84
C PHE A 223 -35.87 -14.26 14.03
N LYS A 224 -36.17 -15.24 13.16
CA LYS A 224 -35.63 -16.60 13.21
C LYS A 224 -34.89 -16.94 11.91
N ASP A 225 -33.97 -17.89 11.99
CA ASP A 225 -33.41 -18.54 10.81
C ASP A 225 -34.34 -19.65 10.28
N THR A 226 -33.91 -20.31 9.20
CA THR A 226 -34.67 -21.40 8.57
C THR A 226 -34.74 -22.68 9.43
N GLU A 227 -33.99 -22.78 10.53
CA GLU A 227 -34.04 -23.86 11.51
C GLU A 227 -34.84 -23.47 12.77
N SER A 228 -35.60 -22.38 12.70
CA SER A 228 -36.38 -21.82 13.81
C SER A 228 -35.55 -21.33 15.00
N ARG A 229 -34.26 -21.02 14.81
CA ARG A 229 -33.42 -20.42 15.84
C ARG A 229 -33.61 -18.91 15.88
N PHE A 230 -33.76 -18.33 17.07
CA PHE A 230 -33.86 -16.88 17.23
C PHE A 230 -32.54 -16.19 16.87
N LEU A 231 -32.60 -15.31 15.88
CA LEU A 231 -31.49 -14.46 15.43
C LEU A 231 -31.57 -13.05 16.05
N ALA A 232 -32.77 -12.56 16.31
CA ALA A 232 -33.00 -11.29 17.01
C ALA A 232 -34.34 -11.36 17.74
N VAL A 233 -34.38 -10.81 18.95
CA VAL A 233 -35.59 -10.70 19.78
C VAL A 233 -35.57 -9.35 20.49
N ASN A 234 -36.74 -8.80 20.80
CA ASN A 234 -36.84 -7.63 21.68
C ASN A 234 -36.99 -8.02 23.15
N GLN A 235 -36.74 -7.07 24.05
CA GLN A 235 -36.86 -7.30 25.49
C GLN A 235 -38.29 -7.71 25.91
N THR A 236 -39.33 -7.15 25.28
CA THR A 236 -40.74 -7.49 25.56
C THR A 236 -41.02 -8.98 25.40
N LEU A 237 -40.43 -9.64 24.39
CA LEU A 237 -40.57 -11.09 24.22
C LEU A 237 -39.85 -11.86 25.33
N ALA A 238 -38.64 -11.45 25.71
CA ALA A 238 -37.92 -12.08 26.82
C ALA A 238 -38.71 -12.00 28.12
N ASP A 239 -39.28 -10.84 28.42
CA ASP A 239 -40.13 -10.62 29.59
C ASP A 239 -41.40 -11.49 29.54
N THR A 240 -42.02 -11.60 28.36
CA THR A 240 -43.22 -12.44 28.14
C THR A 240 -42.94 -13.93 28.33
N LEU A 241 -41.77 -14.38 27.89
CA LEU A 241 -41.33 -15.78 28.00
C LEU A 241 -40.65 -16.10 29.36
N GLY A 242 -40.40 -15.08 30.20
CA GLY A 242 -39.79 -15.25 31.52
C GLY A 242 -38.27 -15.42 31.51
N TYR A 243 -37.58 -14.95 30.47
CA TYR A 243 -36.12 -14.94 30.39
C TYR A 243 -35.53 -13.65 31.00
N PRO A 244 -34.30 -13.71 31.55
CA PRO A 244 -33.69 -12.58 32.23
C PRO A 244 -33.34 -11.43 31.28
N ASP A 245 -32.95 -11.75 30.05
CA ASP A 245 -32.59 -10.81 29.01
C ASP A 245 -32.86 -11.42 27.62
N LYS A 246 -32.95 -10.56 26.62
CA LYS A 246 -33.14 -10.96 25.23
C LYS A 246 -31.99 -11.78 24.65
N ASP A 247 -30.75 -11.58 25.13
CA ASP A 247 -29.57 -12.28 24.61
C ASP A 247 -29.61 -13.77 24.97
N SER A 248 -30.25 -14.12 26.09
CA SER A 248 -30.52 -15.49 26.54
C SER A 248 -31.42 -16.30 25.60
N LEU A 249 -32.20 -15.63 24.74
CA LEU A 249 -33.04 -16.27 23.73
C LEU A 249 -32.30 -16.51 22.40
N ILE A 250 -31.21 -15.79 22.14
CA ILE A 250 -30.49 -15.89 20.86
C ILE A 250 -29.88 -17.29 20.71
N GLY A 251 -30.10 -17.90 19.53
CA GLY A 251 -29.66 -19.26 19.20
C GLY A 251 -30.57 -20.39 19.71
N LYS A 252 -31.49 -20.11 20.65
CA LYS A 252 -32.55 -21.06 21.03
C LYS A 252 -33.54 -21.24 19.89
N ASN A 253 -34.21 -22.38 19.83
CA ASN A 253 -35.28 -22.64 18.89
C ASN A 253 -36.63 -22.83 19.59
N ASP A 254 -37.70 -23.03 18.82
CA ASP A 254 -39.05 -23.23 19.36
C ASP A 254 -39.17 -24.42 20.32
N PHE A 255 -38.38 -25.48 20.12
CA PHE A 255 -38.37 -26.65 21.01
C PHE A 255 -37.68 -26.37 22.35
N ASP A 256 -36.82 -25.34 22.42
CA ASP A 256 -36.18 -24.92 23.67
C ASP A 256 -37.11 -24.05 24.54
N ILE A 257 -38.17 -23.46 23.96
CA ILE A 257 -39.03 -22.47 24.63
C ILE A 257 -40.50 -22.90 24.78
N ALA A 258 -40.99 -23.81 23.93
CA ALA A 258 -42.39 -24.22 23.87
C ALA A 258 -42.53 -25.74 24.08
N THR A 259 -43.76 -26.22 24.29
CA THR A 259 -44.01 -27.66 24.32
C THR A 259 -43.75 -28.27 22.93
N PRO A 260 -43.37 -29.56 22.83
CA PRO A 260 -43.08 -30.19 21.54
C PRO A 260 -44.20 -30.03 20.51
N GLU A 261 -45.46 -30.16 20.93
CA GLU A 261 -46.62 -30.02 20.05
C GLU A 261 -46.76 -28.60 19.50
N LEU A 262 -46.47 -27.58 20.32
CA LEU A 262 -46.56 -26.18 19.93
C LEU A 262 -45.36 -25.78 19.06
N ALA A 263 -44.16 -26.27 19.38
CA ALA A 263 -42.96 -26.07 18.57
C ALA A 263 -43.10 -26.67 17.17
N GLU A 264 -43.67 -27.88 17.05
CA GLU A 264 -43.98 -28.49 15.75
C GLU A 264 -45.02 -27.68 14.98
N HIS A 265 -46.02 -27.14 15.67
CA HIS A 265 -47.02 -26.26 15.06
C HIS A 265 -46.39 -24.99 14.49
N TYR A 266 -45.57 -24.28 15.28
CA TYR A 266 -44.82 -23.10 14.83
C TYR A 266 -43.92 -23.40 13.64
N ARG A 267 -43.20 -24.52 13.71
CA ARG A 267 -42.31 -24.95 12.64
C ARG A 267 -43.05 -25.21 11.34
N LYS A 268 -44.22 -25.85 11.43
CA LYS A 268 -45.07 -26.15 10.27
C LYS A 268 -45.58 -24.85 9.62
N ASP A 269 -46.03 -23.91 10.44
CA ASP A 269 -46.52 -22.61 9.98
C ASP A 269 -45.41 -21.78 9.33
N ASP A 270 -44.22 -21.74 9.92
CA ASP A 270 -43.03 -21.10 9.34
C ASP A 270 -42.67 -21.74 7.98
N LEU A 271 -42.71 -23.07 7.86
CA LEU A 271 -42.45 -23.79 6.60
C LEU A 271 -43.48 -23.47 5.51
N GLU A 272 -44.75 -23.38 5.88
CA GLU A 272 -45.82 -23.03 4.96
C GLU A 272 -45.62 -21.61 4.40
N VAL A 273 -45.27 -20.65 5.25
CA VAL A 273 -44.96 -19.27 4.83
C VAL A 273 -43.73 -19.23 3.94
N MET A 274 -42.64 -19.94 4.30
CA MET A 274 -41.42 -19.99 3.48
C MET A 274 -41.66 -20.61 2.10
N THR A 275 -42.49 -21.65 2.03
CA THR A 275 -42.80 -22.37 0.77
C THR A 275 -43.76 -21.56 -0.10
N SER A 276 -44.81 -20.99 0.49
CA SER A 276 -45.84 -20.25 -0.23
C SER A 276 -45.44 -18.81 -0.57
N ARG A 277 -44.49 -18.23 0.18
CA ARG A 277 -44.10 -16.81 0.17
C ARG A 277 -45.24 -15.84 0.47
N ASN A 278 -46.35 -16.32 1.03
CA ASN A 278 -47.49 -15.52 1.43
C ASN A 278 -47.45 -15.30 2.95
N GLN A 279 -47.79 -14.09 3.38
CA GLN A 279 -47.92 -13.78 4.80
C GLN A 279 -49.08 -14.58 5.41
N LYS A 280 -48.84 -15.18 6.57
CA LYS A 280 -49.86 -15.84 7.39
C LYS A 280 -50.09 -15.02 8.66
N THR A 281 -51.32 -14.95 9.14
CA THR A 281 -51.68 -14.34 10.43
C THR A 281 -52.48 -15.36 11.22
N VAL A 282 -52.01 -15.69 12.41
CA VAL A 282 -52.60 -16.72 13.27
C VAL A 282 -52.92 -16.07 14.62
N GLN A 283 -54.07 -16.41 15.19
CA GLN A 283 -54.37 -16.04 16.58
C GLN A 283 -53.83 -17.12 17.51
N GLU A 284 -52.85 -16.75 18.31
CA GLU A 284 -52.24 -17.64 19.28
C GLU A 284 -52.60 -17.21 20.70
N SER A 285 -52.95 -18.18 21.54
CA SER A 285 -53.21 -17.95 22.94
C SER A 285 -51.90 -18.05 23.73
N PHE A 286 -51.21 -16.93 23.94
CA PHE A 286 -50.06 -16.90 24.84
C PHE A 286 -50.53 -17.13 26.28
N LYS A 287 -50.30 -18.33 26.82
CA LYS A 287 -50.32 -18.54 28.27
C LYS A 287 -49.04 -17.93 28.84
N GLY A 288 -49.00 -16.61 28.95
CA GLY A 288 -47.95 -15.95 29.71
C GLY A 288 -47.93 -16.54 31.12
N THR A 289 -46.77 -16.92 31.60
CA THR A 289 -46.56 -17.23 33.02
C THR A 289 -46.96 -16.00 33.80
N SER A 290 -48.18 -16.01 34.34
CA SER A 290 -48.66 -15.01 35.29
C SER A 290 -47.64 -14.95 36.43
N ARG A 291 -46.95 -13.81 36.53
CA ARG A 291 -46.18 -13.45 37.74
C ARG A 291 -47.11 -13.45 38.96
#